data_AF-A0A978SGD6-F1
#
_entry.id   AF-A0A978SGD6-F1
#
_cell.length_a   1.000
_cell.length_b   1.000
_cell.length_c   1.000
_cell.angle_alpha   90.00
_cell.angle_beta   90.00
_cell.angle_gamma   90.00
#
_symmetry.space_group_name_H-M   'P 1'
#
loop_
_entity.id
_entity.type
_entity.pdbx_description
1 polymer ?
#
loop_
_entity_poly.entity_id
_entity_poly.type
_entity_poly.pdbx_seq_one_letter_code
_entity_poly.pdbx_strand_id
1 'polypeptide(L)'
;MKEPFSEQPQPTNKIQENRSSHQGQESSENLGLDNSKKDFWVELLGASVLVVGMIAYAIYRFWTEPPLPPIGSQPIQPVSPNPLASLPASPQKSPTRSTNSKPDRSQQIYQRAPSSGVYYAESAVYANSRREVLSRNGRFCIRLVDGPKTQTSGYQQEVVSSLSLKTNGIFIDATNDQLKLDNSSTEMRDRVGLWQLLEAKVSPTPEMEECLTKTGKYVKQMQGEFVGGV
;
A
#
# COMPACT_ATOMS: atom_id res chain seq x y z
N MET A 1 -28.14 -50.80 18.32
CA MET A 1 -26.72 -50.97 18.69
C MET A 1 -26.30 -49.69 19.40
N LYS A 2 -25.92 -49.81 20.67
CA LYS A 2 -25.57 -48.70 21.58
C LYS A 2 -24.06 -48.47 21.47
N GLU A 3 -23.63 -47.27 21.11
CA GLU A 3 -22.23 -46.86 21.23
C GLU A 3 -21.96 -46.34 22.65
N PRO A 4 -20.79 -46.64 23.24
CA PRO A 4 -20.45 -46.20 24.58
C PRO A 4 -19.89 -44.77 24.60
N PHE A 5 -20.34 -44.05 25.63
CA PHE A 5 -19.94 -42.72 26.06
C PHE A 5 -18.46 -42.72 26.49
N SER A 6 -17.65 -41.83 25.90
CA SER A 6 -16.23 -41.65 26.24
C SER A 6 -16.10 -40.43 27.17
N GLU A 7 -15.79 -40.69 28.44
CA GLU A 7 -15.45 -39.71 29.45
C GLU A 7 -14.05 -39.13 29.16
N GLN A 8 -13.95 -37.80 28.98
CA GLN A 8 -12.67 -37.09 29.03
C GLN A 8 -12.54 -36.31 30.35
N PRO A 9 -11.40 -36.41 31.06
CA PRO A 9 -11.18 -35.76 32.34
C PRO A 9 -10.87 -34.26 32.21
N GLN A 10 -11.40 -33.47 33.15
CA GLN A 10 -11.09 -32.05 33.36
C GLN A 10 -9.63 -31.82 33.75
N PRO A 11 -8.99 -30.75 33.25
CA PRO A 11 -7.77 -30.23 33.85
C PRO A 11 -8.07 -29.22 34.97
N THR A 12 -7.82 -29.63 36.21
CA THR A 12 -7.56 -28.73 37.34
C THR A 12 -6.07 -28.40 37.40
N ASN A 13 -5.71 -27.12 37.30
CA ASN A 13 -4.47 -26.57 37.88
C ASN A 13 -4.67 -25.06 38.10
N LYS A 14 -4.95 -24.68 39.35
CA LYS A 14 -3.99 -24.22 40.37
C LYS A 14 -3.40 -22.85 40.05
N ILE A 15 -4.08 -21.86 40.65
CA ILE A 15 -3.63 -20.51 40.95
C ILE A 15 -2.29 -20.59 41.67
N GLN A 16 -1.25 -19.99 41.10
CA GLN A 16 0.03 -19.77 41.78
C GLN A 16 0.19 -18.27 42.04
N GLU A 17 -0.17 -17.90 43.26
CA GLU A 17 0.04 -16.60 43.88
C GLU A 17 1.55 -16.45 44.16
N ASN A 18 2.25 -15.62 43.38
CA ASN A 18 3.62 -15.22 43.68
C ASN A 18 3.60 -13.81 44.29
N ARG A 19 3.48 -13.80 45.61
CA ARG A 19 3.86 -12.68 46.49
C ARG A 19 5.38 -12.77 46.70
N SER A 20 6.15 -11.81 46.21
CA SER A 20 7.52 -11.63 46.68
C SER A 20 7.71 -10.19 47.13
N SER A 21 7.85 -10.07 48.44
CA SER A 21 8.24 -8.87 49.18
C SER A 21 9.77 -8.80 49.21
N HIS A 22 10.34 -7.69 48.75
CA HIS A 22 11.67 -7.21 49.14
C HIS A 22 11.49 -5.69 49.38
N GLN A 23 11.47 -5.19 50.63
CA GLN A 23 12.64 -4.89 51.46
C GLN A 23 13.82 -4.47 50.57
N GLY A 24 14.14 -3.18 50.44
CA GLY A 24 14.43 -2.26 51.53
C GLY A 24 15.94 -2.11 51.58
N GLN A 25 16.47 -1.12 50.85
CA GLN A 25 17.85 -0.69 51.00
C GLN A 25 17.91 0.83 50.81
N GLU A 26 17.96 1.52 51.94
CA GLU A 26 18.49 2.88 52.05
C GLU A 26 19.94 2.87 51.53
N SER A 27 20.24 3.76 50.60
CA SER A 27 21.60 4.23 50.38
C SER A 27 21.56 5.73 50.20
N SER A 28 21.86 6.43 51.29
CA SER A 28 22.13 7.84 51.33
C SER A 28 23.48 8.11 50.68
N GLU A 29 23.49 8.70 49.48
CA GLU A 29 24.67 9.39 48.96
C GLU A 29 24.39 10.88 48.80
N ASN A 30 25.33 11.63 49.37
CA ASN A 30 25.33 13.06 49.56
C ASN A 30 25.65 13.81 48.25
N LEU A 31 24.94 14.93 48.07
CA LEU A 31 25.41 16.23 47.58
C LEU A 31 26.53 16.25 46.51
N GLY A 32 26.12 16.53 45.27
CA GLY A 32 26.95 17.07 44.19
C GLY A 32 26.13 17.98 43.29
N LEU A 33 25.70 19.14 43.82
CA LEU A 33 24.94 20.15 43.05
C LEU A 33 25.92 21.09 42.32
N ASP A 34 26.64 20.55 41.33
CA ASP A 34 27.56 21.33 40.49
C ASP A 34 26.84 21.90 39.26
N ASN A 35 26.56 23.20 39.32
CA ASN A 35 26.60 24.27 38.30
C ASN A 35 26.23 24.03 36.81
N SER A 36 25.73 22.87 36.39
CA SER A 36 25.37 22.53 35.00
C SER A 36 23.90 22.85 34.69
N LYS A 37 23.49 24.10 34.85
CA LYS A 37 22.15 24.58 34.43
C LYS A 37 22.17 25.85 33.60
N LYS A 38 23.31 26.53 33.47
CA LYS A 38 23.41 27.76 32.67
C LYS A 38 23.78 27.51 31.21
N ASP A 39 24.49 26.42 30.90
CA ASP A 39 24.90 26.11 29.52
C ASP A 39 23.80 25.41 28.70
N PHE A 40 22.86 24.72 29.34
CA PHE A 40 21.78 24.00 28.64
C PHE A 40 20.74 24.93 27.98
N TRP A 41 20.56 26.16 28.49
CA TRP A 41 19.60 27.11 27.92
C TRP A 41 20.13 27.85 26.68
N VAL A 42 21.45 27.93 26.49
CA VAL A 42 22.06 28.65 25.36
C VAL A 42 22.01 27.81 24.08
N GLU A 43 22.14 26.48 24.17
CA GLU A 43 22.00 25.60 22.99
C GLU A 43 20.54 25.45 22.51
N LEU A 44 19.56 25.51 23.42
CA LEU A 44 18.15 25.36 23.06
C LEU A 44 17.61 26.53 22.21
N LEU A 45 18.19 27.73 22.38
CA LEU A 45 17.81 28.92 21.61
C LEU A 45 18.43 28.96 20.20
N GLY A 46 19.61 28.35 20.00
CA GLY A 46 20.25 28.29 18.69
C GLY A 46 19.52 27.40 17.68
N ALA A 47 18.98 26.26 18.13
CA ALA A 47 18.26 25.32 17.26
C ALA A 47 16.88 25.84 16.81
N SER A 48 16.24 26.71 17.60
CA SER A 48 14.89 27.22 17.30
C SER A 48 14.87 28.16 16.08
N VAL A 49 15.94 28.94 15.86
CA VAL A 49 15.99 29.93 14.77
C VAL A 49 16.09 29.26 13.39
N LEU A 50 16.83 28.14 13.29
CA LEU A 50 16.98 27.40 12.04
C LEU A 50 15.67 26.73 11.59
N VAL A 51 14.91 26.17 12.54
CA VAL A 51 13.63 25.51 12.23
C VAL A 51 12.60 26.54 11.74
N VAL A 52 12.50 27.70 12.40
CA VAL A 52 11.59 28.77 12.00
C VAL A 52 11.99 29.33 10.63
N GLY A 53 13.30 29.50 10.36
CA GLY A 53 13.81 29.93 9.06
C GLY A 53 13.47 28.96 7.92
N MET A 54 13.60 27.66 8.14
CA MET A 54 13.28 26.62 7.14
C MET A 54 11.78 26.58 6.83
N ILE A 55 10.92 26.73 7.83
CA ILE A 55 9.47 26.78 7.65
C ILE A 55 9.07 28.04 6.86
N ALA A 56 9.62 29.20 7.22
CA ALA A 56 9.35 30.45 6.50
C ALA A 56 9.83 30.38 5.03
N TYR A 57 10.98 29.76 4.78
CA TYR A 57 11.50 29.57 3.42
C TYR A 57 10.63 28.61 2.58
N ALA A 58 10.16 27.51 3.17
CA ALA A 58 9.26 26.57 2.50
C ALA A 58 7.92 27.24 2.11
N ILE A 59 7.35 28.06 3.00
CA ILE A 59 6.16 28.85 2.69
C ILE A 59 6.45 29.84 1.57
N TYR A 60 7.55 30.60 1.64
CA TYR A 60 7.91 31.56 0.58
C TYR A 60 8.04 30.90 -0.80
N ARG A 61 8.67 29.72 -0.88
CA ARG A 61 8.77 28.94 -2.12
C ARG A 61 7.41 28.51 -2.67
N PHE A 62 6.49 28.09 -1.80
CA PHE A 62 5.14 27.68 -2.21
C PHE A 62 4.33 28.84 -2.82
N TRP A 63 4.53 30.07 -2.34
CA TRP A 63 3.81 31.25 -2.85
C TRP A 63 4.46 31.90 -4.07
N THR A 64 5.75 31.67 -4.33
CA THR A 64 6.49 32.32 -5.42
C THR A 64 6.67 31.45 -6.66
N GLU A 65 6.39 30.15 -6.60
CA GLU A 65 6.39 29.31 -7.79
C GLU A 65 5.13 29.61 -8.64
N PRO A 66 5.29 30.08 -9.88
CA PRO A 66 4.16 30.31 -10.77
C PRO A 66 3.46 28.98 -11.04
N PRO A 67 2.11 28.98 -11.11
CA PRO A 67 1.36 27.77 -11.42
C PRO A 67 1.83 27.18 -12.75
N LEU A 68 2.09 25.87 -12.76
CA LEU A 68 2.46 25.16 -13.97
C LEU A 68 1.42 25.42 -15.07
N PRO A 69 1.85 25.67 -16.32
CA PRO A 69 0.93 25.92 -17.40
C PRO A 69 -0.01 24.72 -17.59
N PRO A 70 -1.30 24.95 -17.90
CA PRO A 70 -2.25 23.89 -18.13
C PRO A 70 -1.79 23.03 -19.31
N ILE A 71 -1.61 21.73 -19.04
CA ILE A 71 -1.34 20.72 -20.07
C ILE A 71 -2.64 20.53 -20.86
N GLY A 72 -2.75 21.20 -22.00
CA GLY A 72 -3.92 21.07 -22.86
C GLY A 72 -3.71 21.65 -24.25
N SER A 73 -4.06 20.83 -25.25
CA SER A 73 -4.30 21.19 -26.66
C SER A 73 -3.06 21.16 -27.57
N GLN A 74 -2.55 19.95 -27.88
CA GLN A 74 -1.92 19.78 -29.18
C GLN A 74 -3.02 19.76 -30.26
N PRO A 75 -2.89 20.55 -31.35
CA PRO A 75 -3.86 20.58 -32.44
C PRO A 75 -3.81 19.27 -33.24
N ILE A 76 -5.00 18.70 -33.46
CA ILE A 76 -5.22 17.55 -34.34
C ILE A 76 -4.88 17.99 -35.77
N GLN A 77 -3.86 17.36 -36.37
CA GLN A 77 -3.58 17.57 -37.80
C GLN A 77 -4.63 16.84 -38.66
N PRO A 78 -5.16 17.47 -39.72
CA PRO A 78 -6.07 16.83 -40.66
C PRO A 78 -5.33 15.82 -41.53
N VAL A 79 -5.80 14.58 -41.53
CA VAL A 79 -5.30 13.50 -42.38
C VAL A 79 -5.82 13.71 -43.80
N SER A 80 -4.89 13.78 -44.75
CA SER A 80 -5.10 13.93 -46.19
C SER A 80 -5.84 12.73 -46.82
N PRO A 81 -6.83 12.93 -47.71
CA PRO A 81 -7.45 11.85 -48.47
C PRO A 81 -6.60 11.51 -49.70
N ASN A 82 -6.07 10.29 -49.76
CA ASN A 82 -5.39 9.78 -50.95
C ASN A 82 -6.39 9.12 -51.92
N PRO A 83 -6.20 9.30 -53.25
CA PRO A 83 -7.18 8.92 -54.24
C PRO A 83 -7.11 7.45 -54.68
N LEU A 84 -8.27 7.01 -55.13
CA LEU A 84 -8.63 5.77 -55.80
C LEU A 84 -7.71 5.49 -57.02
N ALA A 85 -7.08 4.31 -57.08
CA ALA A 85 -6.54 3.76 -58.32
C ALA A 85 -6.67 2.23 -58.35
N SER A 86 -7.03 1.76 -59.54
CA SER A 86 -7.60 0.49 -59.99
C SER A 86 -6.77 -0.79 -59.84
N LEU A 87 -7.50 -1.90 -59.72
CA LEU A 87 -7.11 -3.32 -59.91
C LEU A 87 -6.51 -3.59 -61.31
N PRO A 88 -5.74 -4.68 -61.47
CA PRO A 88 -6.31 -5.90 -62.07
C PRO A 88 -5.95 -7.22 -61.35
N ALA A 89 -6.49 -8.31 -61.88
CA ALA A 89 -6.91 -9.55 -61.21
C ALA A 89 -5.87 -10.68 -61.02
N SER A 90 -6.04 -11.43 -59.91
CA SER A 90 -5.91 -12.89 -59.67
C SER A 90 -4.62 -13.68 -60.02
N PRO A 91 -4.41 -14.89 -59.45
CA PRO A 91 -4.67 -15.38 -58.08
C PRO A 91 -3.45 -16.14 -57.50
N GLN A 92 -3.04 -15.87 -56.25
CA GLN A 92 -2.19 -16.83 -55.55
C GLN A 92 -2.54 -16.92 -54.07
N LYS A 93 -3.15 -18.05 -53.74
CA LYS A 93 -3.58 -18.49 -52.43
C LYS A 93 -2.34 -18.71 -51.56
N SER A 94 -2.10 -17.81 -50.63
CA SER A 94 -1.19 -17.97 -49.49
C SER A 94 -1.93 -17.43 -48.28
N PRO A 95 -1.93 -18.10 -47.11
CA PRO A 95 -2.59 -17.58 -45.92
C PRO A 95 -1.80 -16.38 -45.42
N THR A 96 -2.14 -15.20 -45.91
CA THR A 96 -1.63 -13.93 -45.40
C THR A 96 -2.13 -13.78 -43.97
N ARG A 97 -1.23 -14.03 -43.04
CA ARG A 97 -1.35 -13.72 -41.62
C ARG A 97 -1.80 -12.27 -41.49
N SER A 98 -3.06 -12.08 -41.10
CA SER A 98 -3.63 -10.77 -40.78
C SER A 98 -2.90 -10.18 -39.57
N THR A 99 -1.85 -9.40 -39.84
CA THR A 99 -1.17 -8.59 -38.82
C THR A 99 -1.70 -7.17 -38.95
N ASN A 100 -2.88 -6.91 -38.39
CA ASN A 100 -3.36 -5.58 -37.99
C ASN A 100 -4.60 -5.69 -37.09
N SER A 101 -4.64 -6.68 -36.19
CA SER A 101 -5.53 -6.57 -35.03
C SER A 101 -4.92 -5.55 -34.08
N LYS A 102 -5.44 -4.31 -34.14
CA LYS A 102 -5.31 -3.30 -33.08
C LYS A 102 -5.38 -4.04 -31.74
N PRO A 103 -4.35 -3.97 -30.87
CA PRO A 103 -4.34 -4.72 -29.64
C PRO A 103 -5.64 -4.46 -28.90
N ASP A 104 -6.38 -5.53 -28.60
CA ASP A 104 -7.65 -5.43 -27.92
C ASP A 104 -7.43 -4.63 -26.64
N ARG A 105 -8.20 -3.55 -26.49
CA ARG A 105 -8.03 -2.58 -25.40
C ARG A 105 -8.11 -3.27 -24.04
N SER A 106 -8.82 -4.40 -23.96
CA SER A 106 -8.86 -5.27 -22.79
C SER A 106 -7.46 -5.81 -22.41
N GLN A 107 -6.67 -6.31 -23.37
CA GLN A 107 -5.33 -6.88 -23.14
C GLN A 107 -4.31 -5.82 -22.70
N GLN A 108 -4.42 -4.59 -23.20
CA GLN A 108 -3.56 -3.47 -22.76
C GLN A 108 -3.83 -3.06 -21.30
N ILE A 109 -5.04 -3.26 -20.79
CA ILE A 109 -5.36 -2.90 -19.41
C ILE A 109 -4.85 -4.01 -18.46
N TYR A 110 -4.90 -5.29 -18.85
CA TYR A 110 -4.27 -6.37 -18.07
C TYR A 110 -2.75 -6.26 -18.00
N GLN A 111 -2.10 -5.71 -19.03
CA GLN A 111 -0.67 -5.38 -18.99
C GLN A 111 -0.33 -4.26 -17.98
N ARG A 112 -1.34 -3.52 -17.51
CA ARG A 112 -1.19 -2.42 -16.54
C ARG A 112 -1.70 -2.79 -15.16
N ALA A 113 -1.82 -4.08 -14.83
CA ALA A 113 -2.17 -4.51 -13.49
C ALA A 113 -0.93 -4.59 -12.58
N PRO A 114 -1.08 -4.38 -11.26
CA PRO A 114 0.02 -4.62 -10.33
C PRO A 114 0.42 -6.09 -10.37
N SER A 115 1.71 -6.34 -10.22
CA SER A 115 2.22 -7.69 -10.00
C SER A 115 1.65 -8.26 -8.70
N SER A 116 1.45 -9.57 -8.63
CA SER A 116 1.13 -10.22 -7.35
C SER A 116 2.35 -10.13 -6.43
N GLY A 117 2.14 -9.85 -5.14
CA GLY A 117 3.22 -9.68 -4.17
C GLY A 117 2.88 -8.78 -2.99
N VAL A 118 3.84 -8.61 -2.08
CA VAL A 118 3.77 -7.70 -0.94
C VAL A 118 4.52 -6.42 -1.27
N TYR A 119 3.81 -5.32 -1.17
CA TYR A 119 4.33 -3.98 -1.38
C TYR A 119 4.42 -3.24 -0.04
N TYR A 120 5.58 -2.68 0.25
CA TYR A 120 5.84 -1.93 1.48
C TYR A 120 5.87 -0.44 1.20
N ALA A 121 5.47 0.36 2.19
CA ALA A 121 5.54 1.81 2.08
C ALA A 121 7.01 2.26 2.07
N GLU A 122 7.32 3.22 1.21
CA GLU A 122 8.63 3.89 1.22
C GLU A 122 8.76 4.88 2.40
N SER A 123 7.64 5.42 2.89
CA SER A 123 7.63 6.45 3.93
C SER A 123 7.68 5.87 5.35
N ALA A 124 8.50 6.48 6.21
CA ALA A 124 8.60 6.16 7.63
C ALA A 124 7.28 6.31 8.41
N VAL A 125 6.36 7.18 7.94
CA VAL A 125 5.04 7.38 8.57
C VAL A 125 4.12 6.16 8.38
N TYR A 126 4.44 5.30 7.41
CA TYR A 126 3.69 4.10 7.07
C TYR A 126 4.57 2.84 7.13
N ALA A 127 5.66 2.87 7.91
CA ALA A 127 6.64 1.78 7.97
C ALA A 127 6.02 0.41 8.35
N ASN A 128 4.91 0.42 9.08
CA ASN A 128 4.17 -0.79 9.49
C ASN A 128 2.98 -1.11 8.58
N SER A 129 2.81 -0.38 7.48
CA SER A 129 1.75 -0.59 6.50
C SER A 129 2.29 -1.31 5.28
N ARG A 130 1.45 -2.13 4.68
CA ARG A 130 1.74 -2.84 3.43
C ARG A 130 0.50 -3.05 2.60
N ARG A 131 0.70 -3.49 1.37
CA ARG A 131 -0.35 -3.83 0.41
C ARG A 131 -0.02 -5.19 -0.18
N GLU A 132 -0.93 -6.13 -0.05
CA GLU A 132 -0.73 -7.49 -0.56
C GLU A 132 -1.64 -7.68 -1.78
N VAL A 133 -1.05 -7.95 -2.94
CA VAL A 133 -1.77 -8.11 -4.20
C VAL A 133 -1.74 -9.57 -4.62
N LEU A 134 -2.91 -10.10 -4.98
CA LEU A 134 -3.03 -11.40 -5.62
C LEU A 134 -3.87 -11.31 -6.89
N SER A 135 -3.48 -12.09 -7.89
CA SER A 135 -4.22 -12.26 -9.13
C SER A 135 -4.46 -13.74 -9.42
N ARG A 136 -5.70 -14.09 -9.78
CA ARG A 136 -6.08 -15.43 -10.24
C ARG A 136 -7.21 -15.32 -11.24
N ASN A 137 -7.11 -16.05 -12.36
CA ASN A 137 -8.16 -16.09 -13.40
C ASN A 137 -8.61 -14.70 -13.90
N GLY A 138 -7.67 -13.76 -14.04
CA GLY A 138 -7.96 -12.40 -14.50
C GLY A 138 -8.67 -11.51 -13.47
N ARG A 139 -8.82 -11.98 -12.23
CA ARG A 139 -9.34 -11.22 -11.11
C ARG A 139 -8.21 -10.82 -10.17
N PHE A 140 -8.25 -9.57 -9.71
CA PHE A 140 -7.25 -9.00 -8.82
C PHE A 140 -7.87 -8.63 -7.48
N CYS A 141 -7.18 -9.00 -6.42
CA CYS A 141 -7.54 -8.69 -5.05
C CYS A 141 -6.35 -8.03 -4.36
N ILE A 142 -6.65 -7.02 -3.54
CA ILE A 142 -5.67 -6.29 -2.76
C ILE A 142 -6.10 -6.34 -1.29
N ARG A 143 -5.17 -6.66 -0.39
CA ARG A 143 -5.33 -6.48 1.05
C ARG A 143 -4.54 -5.24 1.45
N LEU A 144 -5.26 -4.25 1.98
CA LEU A 144 -4.70 -3.04 2.56
C LEU A 144 -4.43 -3.33 4.03
N VAL A 145 -3.16 -3.33 4.44
CA VAL A 145 -2.77 -3.46 5.84
C VAL A 145 -2.23 -2.11 6.28
N ASP A 146 -2.98 -1.40 7.10
CA ASP A 146 -2.57 -0.11 7.65
C ASP A 146 -2.10 -0.31 9.09
N GLY A 147 -0.79 -0.11 9.28
CA GLY A 147 -0.15 -0.19 10.59
C GLY A 147 -0.58 0.93 11.55
N PRO A 148 -0.34 0.77 12.86
CA PRO A 148 -0.59 1.85 13.81
C PRO A 148 0.27 3.07 13.47
N LYS A 149 -0.34 4.26 13.54
CA LYS A 149 0.35 5.54 13.29
C LYS A 149 1.44 5.83 14.32
N THR A 150 1.32 5.26 15.51
CA THR A 150 2.31 5.35 16.60
C THR A 150 3.25 4.15 16.53
N GLN A 151 4.56 4.39 16.55
CA GLN A 151 5.60 3.35 16.48
C GLN A 151 5.63 2.41 17.70
N THR A 152 4.89 2.73 18.77
CA THR A 152 4.97 2.05 20.06
C THR A 152 4.03 0.86 20.22
N SER A 153 2.82 0.89 19.65
CA SER A 153 1.92 -0.28 19.56
C SER A 153 0.56 0.09 18.97
N GLY A 154 -0.17 -0.91 18.50
CA GLY A 154 -1.58 -0.80 18.16
C GLY A 154 -2.07 -1.92 17.24
N TYR A 155 -3.38 -1.95 17.01
CA TYR A 155 -3.98 -2.88 16.05
C TYR A 155 -3.78 -2.38 14.62
N GLN A 156 -3.42 -3.30 13.73
CA GLN A 156 -3.50 -3.06 12.30
C GLN A 156 -4.97 -2.95 11.87
N GLN A 157 -5.24 -2.07 10.91
CA GLN A 157 -6.51 -2.02 10.20
C GLN A 157 -6.33 -2.74 8.87
N GLU A 158 -7.22 -3.69 8.59
CA GLU A 158 -7.10 -4.48 7.38
C GLU A 158 -8.36 -4.45 6.53
N VAL A 159 -8.18 -4.30 5.22
CA VAL A 159 -9.29 -4.32 4.27
C VAL A 159 -8.89 -5.15 3.06
N VAL A 160 -9.65 -6.20 2.76
CA VAL A 160 -9.54 -6.92 1.49
C VAL A 160 -10.52 -6.32 0.49
N SER A 161 -10.03 -5.98 -0.70
CA SER A 161 -10.78 -5.33 -1.75
C SER A 161 -10.49 -5.99 -3.09
N SER A 162 -11.48 -6.04 -3.98
CA SER A 162 -11.20 -6.23 -5.40
C SER A 162 -10.56 -4.99 -6.02
N LEU A 163 -9.80 -5.18 -7.09
CA LEU A 163 -9.38 -4.11 -7.98
C LEU A 163 -10.28 -4.09 -9.21
N SER A 164 -10.94 -2.95 -9.42
CA SER A 164 -11.81 -2.72 -10.58
C SER A 164 -11.08 -1.98 -11.69
N LEU A 165 -11.16 -2.52 -12.90
CA LEU A 165 -10.60 -1.89 -14.10
C LEU A 165 -11.66 -0.96 -14.71
N LYS A 166 -11.35 0.34 -14.76
CA LYS A 166 -12.20 1.37 -15.37
C LYS A 166 -11.49 2.00 -16.57
N THR A 167 -12.20 2.82 -17.35
CA THR A 167 -11.69 3.43 -18.59
C THR A 167 -10.41 4.24 -18.38
N ASN A 168 -10.22 4.80 -17.19
CA ASN A 168 -9.11 5.68 -16.83
C ASN A 168 -8.06 5.04 -15.91
N GLY A 169 -8.18 3.76 -15.54
CA GLY A 169 -7.18 3.07 -14.73
C GLY A 169 -7.75 1.99 -13.82
N ILE A 170 -6.95 1.59 -12.84
CA ILE A 170 -7.30 0.58 -11.84
C ILE A 170 -7.71 1.28 -10.55
N PHE A 171 -8.78 0.80 -9.94
CA PHE A 171 -9.36 1.38 -8.74
C PHE A 171 -9.46 0.34 -7.63
N ILE A 172 -9.13 0.76 -6.41
CA ILE A 172 -9.37 -0.03 -5.21
C ILE A 172 -10.84 0.13 -4.85
N ASP A 173 -11.63 -0.93 -4.91
CA ASP A 173 -13.08 -0.83 -4.70
C ASP A 173 -13.47 -0.35 -3.29
N ALA A 174 -12.67 -0.68 -2.26
CA ALA A 174 -12.90 -0.26 -0.89
C ALA A 174 -12.78 1.26 -0.67
N THR A 175 -11.85 1.92 -1.36
CA THR A 175 -11.57 3.35 -1.16
C THR A 175 -11.98 4.22 -2.35
N ASN A 176 -12.26 3.59 -3.49
CA ASN A 176 -12.43 4.22 -4.79
C ASN A 176 -11.21 5.06 -5.24
N ASP A 177 -10.04 4.81 -4.66
CA ASP A 177 -8.80 5.47 -5.07
C ASP A 177 -8.25 4.82 -6.33
N GLN A 178 -7.70 5.64 -7.22
CA GLN A 178 -7.00 5.17 -8.40
C GLN A 178 -5.60 4.70 -8.01
N LEU A 179 -5.28 3.45 -8.36
CA LEU A 179 -3.94 2.91 -8.28
C LEU A 179 -3.15 3.36 -9.51
N LYS A 180 -2.12 4.16 -9.28
CA LYS A 180 -1.15 4.54 -10.32
C LYS A 180 0.00 3.55 -10.27
N LEU A 181 0.33 2.98 -11.41
CA LEU A 181 1.43 2.03 -11.53
C LEU A 181 2.55 2.67 -12.33
N ASP A 182 3.77 2.31 -12.00
CA ASP A 182 4.91 2.61 -12.81
C ASP A 182 4.97 1.69 -14.05
N ASN A 183 6.00 1.86 -14.89
CA ASN A 183 6.13 1.05 -16.10
C ASN A 183 6.53 -0.41 -15.80
N SER A 184 7.03 -0.71 -14.60
CA SER A 184 7.47 -2.05 -14.22
C SER A 184 6.40 -2.85 -13.47
N SER A 185 5.29 -2.23 -13.05
CA SER A 185 4.27 -2.82 -12.19
C SER A 185 4.79 -3.31 -10.83
N THR A 186 6.00 -2.92 -10.44
CA THR A 186 6.60 -3.21 -9.13
C THR A 186 6.50 -2.02 -8.19
N GLU A 187 6.12 -0.85 -8.70
CA GLU A 187 5.79 0.31 -7.88
C GLU A 187 4.34 0.72 -8.12
N MET A 188 3.64 1.01 -7.02
CA MET A 188 2.28 1.51 -7.09
C MET A 188 2.07 2.67 -6.13
N ARG A 189 1.21 3.60 -6.52
CA ARG A 189 0.85 4.78 -5.74
C ARG A 189 -0.66 4.85 -5.60
N ASP A 190 -1.12 4.93 -4.36
CA ASP A 190 -2.50 5.25 -4.01
C ASP A 190 -2.56 6.66 -3.40
N ARG A 191 -3.67 7.01 -2.73
CA ARG A 191 -3.79 8.31 -2.05
C ARG A 191 -2.86 8.44 -0.83
N VAL A 192 -2.41 7.33 -0.27
CA VAL A 192 -1.67 7.27 1.00
C VAL A 192 -0.18 7.43 0.74
N GLY A 193 0.36 6.75 -0.26
CA GLY A 193 1.78 6.80 -0.52
C GLY A 193 2.26 6.03 -1.75
N LEU A 194 3.58 5.96 -1.88
CA LEU A 194 4.26 5.07 -2.80
C LEU A 194 4.54 3.74 -2.10
N TRP A 195 4.30 2.66 -2.83
CA TRP A 195 4.44 1.28 -2.38
C TRP A 195 5.33 0.52 -3.35
N GLN A 196 6.35 -0.16 -2.83
CA GLN A 196 7.33 -0.90 -3.61
C GLN A 196 7.23 -2.39 -3.34
N LEU A 197 7.21 -3.19 -4.40
CA LEU A 197 7.21 -4.64 -4.35
C LEU A 197 8.54 -5.13 -3.78
N LEU A 198 8.53 -5.70 -2.57
CA LEU A 198 9.71 -6.33 -1.96
C LEU A 198 9.60 -7.85 -1.94
N GLU A 199 8.38 -8.39 -1.96
CA GLU A 199 8.16 -9.85 -1.95
C GLU A 199 7.24 -10.27 -3.09
N ALA A 200 7.73 -11.10 -4.01
CA ALA A 200 6.94 -11.57 -5.15
C ALA A 200 5.86 -12.61 -4.79
N LYS A 201 5.85 -13.10 -3.54
CA LYS A 201 4.91 -14.13 -3.07
C LYS A 201 4.11 -13.58 -1.89
N VAL A 202 2.80 -13.79 -1.93
CA VAL A 202 1.87 -13.51 -0.83
C VAL A 202 1.28 -14.84 -0.39
N SER A 203 1.25 -15.08 0.92
CA SER A 203 0.45 -16.16 1.50
C SER A 203 -1.02 -15.73 1.52
N PRO A 204 -1.90 -16.31 0.69
CA PRO A 204 -3.30 -15.88 0.62
C PRO A 204 -4.02 -16.12 1.95
N THR A 205 -4.71 -15.10 2.46
CA THR A 205 -5.67 -15.28 3.56
C THR A 205 -6.99 -15.86 3.04
N PRO A 206 -7.84 -16.46 3.90
CA PRO A 206 -9.17 -16.92 3.52
C PRO A 206 -10.01 -15.84 2.82
N GLU A 207 -9.89 -14.58 3.22
CA GLU A 207 -10.61 -13.44 2.65
C GLU A 207 -10.07 -13.04 1.28
N MET A 208 -8.76 -13.16 1.06
CA MET A 208 -8.20 -12.98 -0.28
C MET A 208 -8.67 -14.09 -1.23
N GLU A 209 -8.72 -15.34 -0.77
CA GLU A 209 -9.27 -16.45 -1.57
C GLU A 209 -10.77 -16.26 -1.86
N GLU A 210 -11.54 -15.82 -0.87
CA GLU A 210 -12.94 -15.44 -1.07
C GLU A 210 -13.05 -14.31 -2.10
N CYS A 211 -12.24 -13.27 -1.96
CA CYS A 211 -12.19 -12.17 -2.93
C CYS A 211 -11.94 -12.70 -4.34
N LEU A 212 -10.96 -13.60 -4.54
CA LEU A 212 -10.58 -14.14 -5.86
C LEU A 212 -11.67 -15.02 -6.51
N THR A 213 -12.60 -15.58 -5.74
CA THR A 213 -13.67 -16.46 -6.26
C THR A 213 -14.98 -15.73 -6.51
N LYS A 214 -15.22 -14.59 -5.86
CA LYS A 214 -16.43 -13.78 -6.03
C LYS A 214 -16.47 -13.12 -7.40
N THR A 215 -17.67 -12.87 -7.91
CA THR A 215 -17.89 -12.01 -9.08
C THR A 215 -18.28 -10.60 -8.64
N GLY A 216 -17.95 -9.58 -9.44
CA GLY A 216 -18.24 -8.19 -9.10
C GLY A 216 -17.34 -7.60 -8.01
N LYS A 217 -17.78 -6.48 -7.41
CA LYS A 217 -17.01 -5.78 -6.37
C LYS A 217 -17.01 -6.58 -5.06
N TYR A 218 -15.86 -6.60 -4.39
CA TYR A 218 -15.66 -7.23 -3.10
C TYR A 218 -14.95 -6.25 -2.17
N VAL A 219 -15.47 -6.08 -0.95
CA VAL A 219 -14.86 -5.29 0.12
C VAL A 219 -15.16 -5.98 1.45
N LYS A 220 -14.13 -6.26 2.24
CA LYS A 220 -14.26 -6.83 3.58
C LYS A 220 -13.27 -6.18 4.53
N GLN A 221 -13.78 -5.59 5.61
CA GLN A 221 -12.95 -5.06 6.69
C GLN A 221 -12.66 -6.17 7.69
N MET A 222 -11.44 -6.17 8.22
CA MET A 222 -10.95 -7.14 9.18
C MET A 222 -10.21 -6.42 10.30
N GLN A 223 -10.26 -6.99 11.50
CA GLN A 223 -9.39 -6.57 12.57
C GLN A 223 -8.02 -7.19 12.32
N GLY A 224 -7.00 -6.35 12.16
CA GLY A 224 -5.63 -6.81 11.96
C GLY A 224 -4.97 -7.23 13.27
N GLU A 225 -3.73 -7.68 13.14
CA GLU A 225 -2.94 -8.15 14.27
C GLU A 225 -2.53 -6.98 15.20
N PHE A 226 -2.38 -7.28 16.48
CA PHE A 226 -1.76 -6.35 17.42
C PHE A 226 -0.25 -6.34 17.19
N VAL A 227 0.30 -5.16 16.89
CA VAL A 227 1.75 -4.95 16.80
C VAL A 227 2.19 -4.30 18.09
N GLY A 228 3.02 -4.99 18.87
CA GLY A 228 3.68 -4.46 20.05
C GLY A 228 5.05 -3.87 19.71
N GLY A 229 5.37 -2.69 20.22
CA GLY A 229 6.74 -2.16 20.20
C GLY A 229 7.63 -2.98 21.13
N VAL A 230 8.84 -3.27 20.68
CA VAL A 230 9.90 -3.92 21.47
C VAL A 230 10.67 -2.85 22.24
#